data_AF-A0A1Y6BUT1-F1
#
_entry.id   AF-A0A1Y6BUT1-F1
#
_cell.length_a   1.000
_cell.length_b   1.000
_cell.length_c   1.000
_cell.angle_alpha   90.00
_cell.angle_beta   90.00
_cell.angle_gamma   90.00
#
_symmetry.space_group_name_H-M   'P 1'
#
loop_
_entity.id
_entity.type
_entity.pdbx_description
1 polymer ?
#
loop_
_entity_poly.entity_id
_entity_poly.type
_entity_poly.pdbx_seq_one_letter_code
_entity_poly.pdbx_strand_id
1 'polypeptide(L)'
;MAAIANTIRSSREARRQRRPDAAGILFAAGLGLLIVGLAVPRTVGHLLALPGDPIADAIRIDGPVDAVELDRLVESRRAALAWIGEAALWQELGSAHYLRAQALPLDEAQARLGELAAARDALTRALEARPLDSHGWMRLALVELLLLHRDAAARALETSIESAPAQRDQLDGRIRLGLLLWDRLSDAGHDLWQQQVRLRWRSDGAATGQLIKRLRNVPRFRAALASEPGGDAWMDALVASPAFRQP
;
A
#
# COMPACT_ATOMS: atom_id res chain seq x y z
N MET A 1 -70.64 -31.22 14.08
CA MET A 1 -70.52 -29.75 13.96
C MET A 1 -69.79 -29.05 15.12
N ALA A 2 -69.57 -29.66 16.29
CA ALA A 2 -68.84 -29.02 17.41
C ALA A 2 -67.31 -28.87 17.20
N ALA A 3 -66.68 -29.72 16.39
CA ALA A 3 -65.22 -29.68 16.17
C ALA A 3 -64.74 -28.45 15.36
N ILE A 4 -65.57 -27.90 14.47
CA ILE A 4 -65.22 -26.72 13.65
C ILE A 4 -65.27 -25.43 14.48
N ALA A 5 -66.13 -25.36 15.51
CA ALA A 5 -66.26 -24.20 16.38
C ALA A 5 -65.05 -24.01 17.32
N ASN A 6 -64.38 -25.11 17.72
CA ASN A 6 -63.24 -25.03 18.63
C ASN A 6 -61.96 -24.51 17.93
N THR A 7 -61.76 -24.85 16.66
CA THR A 7 -60.62 -24.38 15.84
C THR A 7 -60.70 -22.89 15.51
N ILE A 8 -61.92 -22.32 15.41
CA ILE A 8 -62.13 -20.89 15.15
C ILE A 8 -61.93 -20.05 16.43
N ARG A 9 -62.18 -20.62 17.61
CA ARG A 9 -61.98 -19.92 18.89
C ARG A 9 -60.50 -19.87 19.28
N SER A 10 -59.75 -20.97 19.11
CA SER A 10 -58.31 -20.98 19.38
C SER A 10 -57.50 -20.04 18.48
N SER A 11 -57.94 -19.85 17.23
CA SER A 11 -57.30 -18.92 16.28
C SER A 11 -57.57 -17.43 16.58
N ARG A 12 -58.64 -17.10 17.32
CA ARG A 12 -58.90 -15.72 17.79
C ARG A 12 -58.07 -15.36 19.02
N GLU A 13 -57.83 -16.31 19.93
CA GLU A 13 -57.02 -16.10 21.13
C GLU A 13 -55.53 -16.00 20.79
N ALA A 14 -55.03 -16.82 19.86
CA ALA A 14 -53.65 -16.73 19.36
C ALA A 14 -53.32 -15.37 18.68
N ARG A 15 -54.32 -14.66 18.15
CA ARG A 15 -54.15 -13.31 17.55
C ARG A 15 -54.15 -12.18 18.59
N ARG A 16 -54.76 -12.38 19.76
CA ARG A 16 -54.85 -11.33 20.79
C ARG A 16 -53.56 -11.14 21.59
N GLN A 17 -52.66 -12.13 21.54
CA GLN A 17 -51.44 -12.19 22.34
C GLN A 17 -50.18 -11.68 21.61
N ARG A 18 -50.30 -11.19 20.37
CA ARG A 18 -49.18 -10.62 19.58
C ARG A 18 -49.29 -9.10 19.41
N ARG A 19 -49.66 -8.37 20.46
CA ARG A 19 -49.36 -6.93 20.46
C ARG A 19 -47.86 -6.80 20.75
N PRO A 20 -47.08 -6.16 19.87
CA PRO A 20 -45.68 -5.93 20.16
C PRO A 20 -45.59 -5.14 21.46
N ASP A 21 -44.83 -5.67 22.42
CA ASP A 21 -44.52 -4.94 23.65
C ASP A 21 -43.76 -3.65 23.29
N ALA A 22 -44.07 -2.55 23.95
CA ALA A 22 -43.42 -1.25 23.72
C ALA A 22 -41.90 -1.35 23.85
N ALA A 23 -41.41 -2.23 24.74
CA ALA A 23 -40.01 -2.56 24.88
C ALA A 23 -39.38 -3.12 23.58
N GLY A 24 -40.11 -3.98 22.86
CA GLY A 24 -39.66 -4.53 21.59
C GLY A 24 -39.56 -3.48 20.48
N ILE A 25 -40.51 -2.54 20.44
CA ILE A 25 -40.49 -1.43 19.49
C ILE A 25 -39.31 -0.49 19.77
N LEU A 26 -39.09 -0.11 21.04
CA LEU A 26 -37.97 0.74 21.42
C LEU A 26 -36.61 0.09 21.13
N PHE A 27 -36.47 -1.20 21.41
CA PHE A 27 -35.26 -1.95 21.07
C PHE A 27 -35.02 -1.96 19.56
N ALA A 28 -36.03 -2.28 18.76
CA ALA A 28 -35.92 -2.29 17.30
C ALA A 28 -35.58 -0.90 16.74
N ALA A 29 -36.18 0.17 17.27
CA ALA A 29 -35.89 1.55 16.88
C ALA A 29 -34.45 1.95 17.25
N GLY A 30 -33.99 1.61 18.45
CA GLY A 30 -32.62 1.87 18.90
C GLY A 30 -31.59 1.12 18.05
N LEU A 31 -31.84 -0.16 17.76
CA LEU A 31 -31.00 -0.95 16.86
C LEU A 31 -31.00 -0.38 15.43
N GLY A 32 -32.16 0.03 14.92
CA GLY A 32 -32.29 0.67 13.61
C GLY A 32 -31.48 1.97 13.52
N LEU A 33 -31.57 2.82 14.55
CA LEU A 33 -30.80 4.07 14.60
C LEU A 33 -29.29 3.80 14.68
N LEU A 34 -28.87 2.79 15.46
CA LEU A 34 -27.47 2.37 15.54
C LEU A 34 -26.96 1.90 14.17
N ILE A 35 -27.72 1.07 13.47
CA ILE A 35 -27.36 0.58 12.13
C ILE A 35 -27.23 1.75 11.15
N VAL A 36 -28.19 2.67 11.13
CA VAL A 36 -28.14 3.86 10.27
C VAL A 36 -26.94 4.74 10.62
N GLY A 37 -26.67 4.95 11.92
CA GLY A 37 -25.54 5.73 12.40
C GLY A 37 -24.18 5.16 11.97
N LEU A 38 -24.06 3.83 11.87
CA LEU A 38 -22.84 3.17 11.39
C LEU A 38 -22.77 3.07 9.85
N ALA A 39 -23.91 2.92 9.17
CA ALA A 39 -23.95 2.77 7.72
C ALA A 39 -23.69 4.10 6.99
N VAL A 40 -24.27 5.21 7.48
CA VAL A 40 -24.22 6.50 6.78
C VAL A 40 -22.78 6.98 6.55
N PRO A 41 -21.87 7.03 7.56
CA PRO A 41 -20.51 7.49 7.32
C PRO A 41 -19.77 6.66 6.28
N ARG A 42 -19.95 5.34 6.31
CA ARG A 42 -19.32 4.42 5.35
C ARG A 42 -19.86 4.60 3.94
N THR A 43 -21.18 4.69 3.78
CA THR A 43 -21.82 4.92 2.48
C THR A 43 -21.40 6.27 1.89
N VAL A 44 -21.45 7.35 2.68
CA VAL A 44 -21.06 8.68 2.22
C VAL A 44 -19.56 8.72 1.89
N GLY A 45 -18.70 8.12 2.72
CA GLY A 45 -17.27 8.04 2.48
C GLY A 45 -16.92 7.37 1.15
N HIS A 46 -17.51 6.20 0.85
CA HIS A 46 -17.27 5.52 -0.43
C HIS A 46 -17.87 6.27 -1.64
N LEU A 47 -19.03 6.91 -1.48
CA LEU A 47 -19.60 7.75 -2.55
C LEU A 47 -18.69 8.94 -2.87
N LEU A 48 -18.08 9.55 -1.86
CA LEU A 48 -17.12 10.65 -2.03
C LEU A 48 -15.77 10.19 -2.61
N ALA A 49 -15.39 8.92 -2.40
CA ALA A 49 -14.19 8.32 -2.98
C ALA A 49 -14.34 7.99 -4.47
N LEU A 50 -15.57 7.69 -4.92
CA LEU A 50 -15.88 7.21 -6.27
C LEU A 50 -15.19 7.98 -7.42
N PRO A 51 -15.13 9.33 -7.43
CA PRO A 51 -14.50 10.07 -8.53
C PRO A 51 -13.00 9.82 -8.70
N GLY A 52 -12.31 9.37 -7.64
CA GLY A 52 -10.88 9.06 -7.65
C GLY A 52 -10.55 7.59 -7.90
N ASP A 53 -11.52 6.67 -7.81
CA ASP A 53 -11.27 5.23 -7.89
C ASP A 53 -10.61 4.79 -9.21
N PRO A 54 -11.06 5.26 -10.41
CA PRO A 54 -10.39 4.92 -11.66
C PRO A 54 -8.92 5.37 -11.72
N ILE A 55 -8.61 6.48 -11.03
CA ILE A 55 -7.27 7.07 -10.98
C ILE A 55 -6.38 6.27 -10.03
N ALA A 56 -6.92 5.87 -8.87
CA ALA A 56 -6.24 4.98 -7.94
C ALA A 56 -5.93 3.62 -8.59
N ASP A 57 -6.87 3.07 -9.36
CA ASP A 57 -6.67 1.84 -10.12
C ASP A 57 -5.58 2.00 -11.19
N ALA A 58 -5.58 3.12 -11.91
CA ALA A 58 -4.51 3.44 -12.88
C ALA A 58 -3.14 3.50 -12.21
N ILE A 59 -3.01 4.16 -11.05
CA ILE A 59 -1.76 4.21 -10.28
C ILE A 59 -1.31 2.80 -9.86
N ARG A 60 -2.24 1.92 -9.45
CA ARG A 60 -1.92 0.58 -8.97
C ARG A 60 -1.30 -0.32 -10.03
N ILE A 61 -1.63 -0.08 -11.30
CA ILE A 61 -1.09 -0.82 -12.44
C ILE A 61 0.03 -0.06 -13.17
N ASP A 62 0.61 0.96 -12.53
CA ASP A 62 1.63 1.85 -13.11
C ASP A 62 1.19 2.52 -14.43
N GLY A 63 -0.11 2.82 -14.54
CA GLY A 63 -0.70 3.56 -15.66
C GLY A 63 -0.35 5.06 -15.63
N PRO A 64 -0.42 5.74 -16.79
CA PRO A 64 -0.22 7.18 -16.85
C PRO A 64 -1.35 7.91 -16.14
N VAL A 65 -1.02 8.96 -15.38
CA VAL A 65 -1.98 9.84 -14.70
C VAL A 65 -1.47 11.26 -14.82
N ASP A 66 -2.35 12.19 -15.19
CA ASP A 66 -1.99 13.61 -15.31
C ASP A 66 -2.20 14.40 -13.99
N ALA A 67 -1.77 15.66 -13.97
CA ALA A 67 -1.86 16.50 -12.78
C ALA A 67 -3.32 16.77 -12.34
N VAL A 68 -4.24 16.92 -13.29
CA VAL A 68 -5.66 17.20 -13.00
C VAL A 68 -6.33 15.98 -12.38
N GLU A 69 -5.98 14.79 -12.85
CA GLU A 69 -6.43 13.53 -12.28
C GLU A 69 -5.87 13.34 -10.86
N LEU A 70 -4.59 13.65 -10.63
CA LEU A 70 -4.02 13.59 -9.29
C LEU A 70 -4.71 14.56 -8.32
N ASP A 71 -5.07 15.76 -8.76
CA ASP A 71 -5.86 16.71 -7.96
C ASP A 71 -7.23 16.12 -7.59
N ARG A 72 -7.96 15.55 -8.56
CA ARG A 72 -9.25 14.90 -8.32
C ARG A 72 -9.13 13.72 -7.35
N LEU A 73 -8.06 12.92 -7.45
CA LEU A 73 -7.80 11.84 -6.51
C LEU A 73 -7.55 12.40 -5.10
N VAL A 74 -6.69 13.41 -4.95
CA VAL A 74 -6.43 14.04 -3.65
C VAL A 74 -7.71 14.59 -3.01
N GLU A 75 -8.52 15.33 -3.78
CA GLU A 75 -9.78 15.91 -3.30
C GLU A 75 -10.78 14.84 -2.86
N SER A 76 -11.02 13.82 -3.69
CA SER A 76 -11.94 12.72 -3.37
C SER A 76 -11.50 11.94 -2.14
N ARG A 77 -10.20 11.64 -1.98
CA ARG A 77 -9.68 10.93 -0.81
C ARG A 77 -9.78 11.76 0.46
N ARG A 78 -9.48 13.06 0.41
CA ARG A 78 -9.67 13.95 1.58
C ARG A 78 -11.14 14.04 1.98
N ALA A 79 -12.04 14.16 1.01
CA ALA A 79 -13.48 14.19 1.27
C ALA A 79 -13.96 12.88 1.90
N ALA A 80 -13.56 11.73 1.37
CA ALA A 80 -13.89 10.42 1.93
C ALA A 80 -13.32 10.22 3.35
N LEU A 81 -12.06 10.63 3.56
CA LEU A 81 -11.37 10.52 4.85
C LEU A 81 -11.98 11.36 5.97
N ALA A 82 -12.74 12.40 5.64
CA ALA A 82 -13.54 13.15 6.62
C ALA A 82 -14.72 12.33 7.18
N TRP A 83 -15.12 11.25 6.52
CA TRP A 83 -16.21 10.37 6.93
C TRP A 83 -15.74 9.00 7.41
N ILE A 84 -14.67 8.47 6.83
CA ILE A 84 -14.12 7.14 7.15
C ILE A 84 -12.60 7.15 7.26
N GLY A 85 -12.05 6.56 8.32
CA GLY A 85 -10.61 6.44 8.54
C GLY A 85 -9.98 5.20 7.90
N GLU A 86 -10.33 4.85 6.66
CA GLU A 86 -9.81 3.63 6.03
C GLU A 86 -8.35 3.76 5.59
N ALA A 87 -7.52 2.78 5.99
CA ALA A 87 -6.10 2.75 5.69
C ALA A 87 -5.77 2.72 4.19
N ALA A 88 -6.65 2.16 3.36
CA ALA A 88 -6.49 2.14 1.90
C ALA A 88 -6.56 3.55 1.30
N LEU A 89 -7.52 4.38 1.78
CA LEU A 89 -7.67 5.76 1.32
C LEU A 89 -6.47 6.62 1.71
N TRP A 90 -5.92 6.42 2.91
CA TRP A 90 -4.68 7.08 3.34
C TRP A 90 -3.48 6.69 2.46
N GLN A 91 -3.35 5.41 2.10
CA GLN A 91 -2.27 4.94 1.22
C GLN A 91 -2.40 5.54 -0.20
N GLU A 92 -3.62 5.59 -0.74
CA GLU A 92 -3.90 6.19 -2.05
C GLU A 92 -3.65 7.70 -2.04
N LEU A 93 -4.04 8.40 -0.96
CA LEU A 93 -3.75 9.82 -0.78
C LEU A 93 -2.24 10.09 -0.72
N GLY A 94 -1.50 9.30 0.06
CA GLY A 94 -0.04 9.43 0.13
C GLY A 94 0.63 9.14 -1.22
N SER A 95 0.07 8.19 -1.97
CA SER A 95 0.49 7.85 -3.31
C SER A 95 0.28 8.97 -4.32
N ALA A 96 -0.87 9.65 -4.26
CA ALA A 96 -1.19 10.78 -5.11
C ALA A 96 -0.24 11.97 -4.84
N HIS A 97 0.01 12.28 -3.56
CA HIS A 97 0.95 13.33 -3.16
C HIS A 97 2.38 13.04 -3.62
N TYR A 98 2.85 11.79 -3.50
CA TYR A 98 4.15 11.39 -4.05
C TYR A 98 4.23 11.62 -5.57
N LEU A 99 3.20 11.24 -6.33
CA LEU A 99 3.19 11.45 -7.79
C LEU A 99 3.13 12.93 -8.18
N ARG A 100 2.37 13.76 -7.43
CA ARG A 100 2.38 15.23 -7.60
C ARG A 100 3.78 15.79 -7.40
N ALA A 101 4.49 15.38 -6.35
CA ALA A 101 5.87 15.79 -6.10
C ALA A 101 6.81 15.47 -7.28
N GLN A 102 6.61 14.32 -7.93
CA GLN A 102 7.40 13.89 -9.09
C GLN A 102 7.04 14.64 -10.38
N ALA A 103 5.80 15.10 -10.51
CA ALA A 103 5.33 15.87 -11.67
C ALA A 103 5.74 17.35 -11.64
N LEU A 104 6.05 17.88 -10.44
CA LEU A 104 6.46 19.28 -10.30
C LEU A 104 7.82 19.57 -10.97
N PRO A 105 8.01 20.76 -11.56
CA PRO A 105 9.30 21.24 -12.07
C PRO A 105 10.41 21.30 -11.01
N LEU A 106 11.69 21.23 -11.41
CA LEU A 106 12.82 21.20 -10.48
C LEU A 106 13.00 22.50 -9.68
N ASP A 107 12.63 23.64 -10.26
CA ASP A 107 12.65 24.97 -9.65
C ASP A 107 11.55 25.19 -8.59
N GLU A 108 10.53 24.33 -8.57
CA GLU A 108 9.47 24.33 -7.55
C GLU A 108 9.82 23.47 -6.32
N ALA A 109 11.07 23.58 -5.83
CA ALA A 109 11.58 22.75 -4.75
C ALA A 109 10.71 22.79 -3.47
N GLN A 110 10.19 23.97 -3.10
CA GLN A 110 9.35 24.12 -1.91
C GLN A 110 8.00 23.43 -2.05
N ALA A 111 7.36 23.53 -3.22
CA ALA A 111 6.10 22.85 -3.50
C ALA A 111 6.31 21.33 -3.48
N ARG A 112 7.40 20.85 -4.09
CA ARG A 112 7.80 19.43 -4.05
C ARG A 112 7.97 18.93 -2.61
N LEU A 113 8.66 19.68 -1.76
CA LEU A 113 8.82 19.31 -0.35
C LEU A 113 7.48 19.27 0.40
N GLY A 114 6.57 20.19 0.11
CA GLY A 114 5.21 20.18 0.66
C GLY A 114 4.43 18.92 0.28
N GLU A 115 4.48 18.54 -0.99
CA GLU A 115 3.85 17.30 -1.48
C GLU A 115 4.47 16.05 -0.86
N LEU A 116 5.80 15.99 -0.74
CA LEU A 116 6.49 14.87 -0.08
C LEU A 116 6.14 14.77 1.41
N ALA A 117 6.03 15.90 2.12
CA ALA A 117 5.61 15.91 3.51
C ALA A 117 4.17 15.39 3.67
N ALA A 118 3.25 15.84 2.81
CA ALA A 118 1.88 15.34 2.78
C ALA A 118 1.81 13.83 2.45
N ALA A 119 2.66 13.35 1.55
CA ALA A 119 2.80 11.93 1.23
C ALA A 119 3.24 11.11 2.44
N ARG A 120 4.29 11.57 3.14
CA ARG A 120 4.81 10.94 4.36
C ARG A 120 3.72 10.82 5.42
N ASP A 121 3.02 11.91 5.70
CA ASP A 121 2.00 11.95 6.76
C ASP A 121 0.83 11.00 6.45
N ALA A 122 0.37 10.97 5.19
CA ALA A 122 -0.70 10.06 4.76
C ALA A 122 -0.27 8.58 4.78
N LEU A 123 0.94 8.26 4.30
CA LEU A 123 1.49 6.90 4.35
C LEU A 123 1.68 6.42 5.80
N THR A 124 2.13 7.29 6.69
CA THR A 124 2.28 6.98 8.12
C THR A 124 0.93 6.59 8.73
N ARG A 125 -0.14 7.39 8.49
CA ARG A 125 -1.50 7.05 8.95
C ARG A 125 -2.02 5.73 8.37
N ALA A 126 -1.70 5.44 7.10
CA ALA A 126 -2.07 4.16 6.49
C ALA A 126 -1.39 2.98 7.21
N LEU A 127 -0.11 3.12 7.56
CA LEU A 127 0.70 2.09 8.20
C LEU A 127 0.40 1.92 9.68
N GLU A 128 -0.04 2.96 10.39
CA GLU A 128 -0.58 2.84 11.76
C GLU A 128 -1.78 1.88 11.79
N ALA A 129 -2.64 1.93 10.77
CA ALA A 129 -3.80 1.05 10.66
C ALA A 129 -3.49 -0.31 10.00
N ARG A 130 -2.44 -0.40 9.17
CA ARG A 130 -2.00 -1.63 8.50
C ARG A 130 -0.47 -1.79 8.58
N PRO A 131 0.08 -2.16 9.75
CA PRO A 131 1.53 -2.22 9.96
C PRO A 131 2.24 -3.30 9.14
N LEU A 132 1.49 -4.27 8.60
CA LEU A 132 2.03 -5.34 7.74
C LEU A 132 1.94 -5.00 6.23
N ASP A 133 1.52 -3.79 5.86
CA ASP A 133 1.48 -3.36 4.47
C ASP A 133 2.89 -3.04 3.96
N SER A 134 3.52 -4.08 3.43
CA SER A 134 4.86 -4.01 2.88
C SER A 134 5.03 -2.99 1.73
N HIS A 135 4.00 -2.82 0.88
CA HIS A 135 4.03 -1.84 -0.20
C HIS A 135 4.02 -0.41 0.36
N GLY A 136 3.17 -0.16 1.36
CA GLY A 136 3.12 1.10 2.09
C GLY A 136 4.47 1.49 2.69
N TRP A 137 5.16 0.54 3.34
CA TRP A 137 6.50 0.74 3.87
C TRP A 137 7.55 1.05 2.79
N MET A 138 7.50 0.36 1.64
CA MET A 138 8.41 0.64 0.52
C MET A 138 8.21 2.06 -0.01
N ARG A 139 6.95 2.49 -0.18
CA ARG A 139 6.64 3.87 -0.61
C ARG A 139 7.08 4.90 0.43
N LEU A 140 6.89 4.62 1.71
CA LEU A 140 7.38 5.50 2.78
C LEU A 140 8.91 5.63 2.74
N ALA A 141 9.63 4.52 2.54
CA ALA A 141 11.09 4.55 2.41
C ALA A 141 11.56 5.45 1.27
N LEU A 142 10.88 5.41 0.12
CA LEU A 142 11.18 6.29 -1.01
C LEU A 142 10.89 7.76 -0.70
N VAL A 143 9.76 8.07 -0.06
CA VAL A 143 9.42 9.43 0.35
C VAL A 143 10.43 9.98 1.35
N GLU A 144 10.82 9.20 2.35
CA GLU A 144 11.83 9.59 3.34
C GLU A 144 13.20 9.82 2.69
N LEU A 145 13.57 9.00 1.70
CA LEU A 145 14.81 9.21 0.95
C LEU A 145 14.79 10.53 0.17
N LEU A 146 13.66 10.88 -0.46
CA LEU A 146 13.49 12.13 -1.19
C LEU A 146 13.43 13.36 -0.27
N LEU A 147 12.97 13.18 0.97
CA LEU A 147 13.06 14.17 2.05
C LEU A 147 14.45 14.23 2.70
N LEU A 148 15.42 13.46 2.19
CA LEU A 148 16.79 13.36 2.71
C LEU A 148 16.90 12.76 4.13
N HIS A 149 15.86 12.10 4.62
CA HIS A 149 15.83 11.39 5.91
C HIS A 149 16.34 9.95 5.77
N ARG A 150 17.62 9.78 5.43
CA ARG A 150 18.17 8.47 5.04
C ARG A 150 18.02 7.36 6.10
N ASP A 151 18.14 7.68 7.38
CA ASP A 151 17.99 6.67 8.44
C ASP A 151 16.54 6.20 8.59
N ALA A 152 15.57 7.11 8.42
CA ALA A 152 14.14 6.75 8.41
C ALA A 152 13.81 5.94 7.16
N ALA A 153 14.37 6.31 6.01
CA ALA A 153 14.23 5.57 4.76
C ALA A 153 14.76 4.14 4.86
N ALA A 154 15.94 3.94 5.46
CA ALA A 154 16.53 2.62 5.67
C ALA A 154 15.64 1.75 6.57
N ARG A 155 15.19 2.28 7.72
CA ARG A 155 14.27 1.55 8.61
C ARG A 155 12.95 1.17 7.92
N ALA A 156 12.33 2.10 7.19
CA ALA A 156 11.11 1.82 6.44
C ALA A 156 11.32 0.75 5.35
N LEU A 157 12.48 0.75 4.69
CA LEU A 157 12.83 -0.29 3.71
C LEU A 157 13.00 -1.66 4.37
N GLU A 158 13.70 -1.71 5.51
CA GLU A 158 13.85 -2.94 6.30
C GLU A 158 12.49 -3.50 6.71
N THR A 159 11.61 -2.67 7.29
CA THR A 159 10.24 -3.08 7.65
C THR A 159 9.43 -3.54 6.44
N SER A 160 9.61 -2.91 5.26
CA SER A 160 8.98 -3.38 4.03
C SER A 160 9.41 -4.80 3.68
N ILE A 161 10.71 -5.09 3.71
CA ILE A 161 11.23 -6.42 3.40
C ILE A 161 10.73 -7.44 4.43
N GLU A 162 10.78 -7.12 5.71
CA GLU A 162 10.33 -8.00 6.80
C GLU A 162 8.84 -8.35 6.70
N SER A 163 8.00 -7.36 6.35
CA SER A 163 6.54 -7.55 6.29
C SER A 163 6.10 -8.52 5.18
N ALA A 164 6.83 -8.54 4.05
CA ALA A 164 6.54 -9.45 2.94
C ALA A 164 7.80 -9.75 2.10
N PRO A 165 8.70 -10.64 2.56
CA PRO A 165 10.03 -10.82 1.95
C PRO A 165 9.99 -11.46 0.56
N ALA A 166 8.93 -12.21 0.23
CA ALA A 166 8.80 -12.93 -1.03
C ALA A 166 7.91 -12.22 -2.08
N GLN A 167 7.48 -10.97 -1.82
CA GLN A 167 6.59 -10.23 -2.71
C GLN A 167 7.33 -9.77 -3.97
N ARG A 168 7.06 -10.44 -5.10
CA ARG A 168 7.88 -10.37 -6.33
C ARG A 168 7.83 -9.02 -7.05
N ASP A 169 6.66 -8.41 -7.11
CA ASP A 169 6.41 -7.10 -7.73
C ASP A 169 7.21 -5.96 -7.08
N GLN A 170 7.72 -6.16 -5.85
CA GLN A 170 8.48 -5.15 -5.11
C GLN A 170 10.00 -5.39 -5.11
N LEU A 171 10.47 -6.56 -5.58
CA LEU A 171 11.88 -6.92 -5.50
C LEU A 171 12.79 -5.88 -6.17
N ASP A 172 12.45 -5.44 -7.38
CA ASP A 172 13.28 -4.49 -8.12
C ASP A 172 13.36 -3.12 -7.42
N GLY A 173 12.25 -2.64 -6.86
CA GLY A 173 12.19 -1.40 -6.10
C GLY A 173 13.04 -1.47 -4.83
N ARG A 174 12.88 -2.53 -4.04
CA ARG A 174 13.65 -2.75 -2.80
C ARG A 174 15.14 -2.94 -3.05
N ILE A 175 15.52 -3.68 -4.10
CA ILE A 175 16.94 -3.86 -4.45
C ILE A 175 17.58 -2.52 -4.79
N ARG A 176 16.91 -1.68 -5.59
CA ARG A 176 17.40 -0.34 -5.94
C ARG A 176 17.51 0.56 -4.70
N LEU A 177 16.47 0.63 -3.88
CA LEU A 177 16.47 1.44 -2.66
C LEU A 177 17.56 0.99 -1.69
N GLY A 178 17.73 -0.32 -1.47
CA GLY A 178 18.75 -0.83 -0.56
C GLY A 178 20.18 -0.56 -1.04
N LEU A 179 20.41 -0.41 -2.35
CA LEU A 179 21.71 0.05 -2.85
C LEU A 179 21.97 1.52 -2.59
N LEU A 180 20.94 2.35 -2.70
CA LEU A 180 20.99 3.79 -2.39
C LEU A 180 21.17 4.04 -0.89
N LEU A 181 20.62 3.15 -0.05
CA LEU A 181 20.61 3.23 1.40
C LEU A 181 21.64 2.29 2.07
N TRP A 182 22.56 1.71 1.29
CA TRP A 182 23.43 0.63 1.76
C TRP A 182 24.22 0.99 3.02
N ASP A 183 24.70 2.21 3.14
CA ASP A 183 25.47 2.71 4.30
C ASP A 183 24.61 2.91 5.55
N ARG A 184 23.28 2.88 5.41
CA ARG A 184 22.29 3.12 6.47
C ARG A 184 21.50 1.88 6.87
N LEU A 185 21.61 0.81 6.10
CA LEU A 185 21.02 -0.47 6.49
C LEU A 185 21.75 -1.03 7.72
N SER A 186 20.98 -1.64 8.62
CA SER A 186 21.49 -2.47 9.69
C SER A 186 22.16 -3.73 9.14
N ASP A 187 22.91 -4.46 9.97
CA ASP A 187 23.50 -5.75 9.56
C ASP A 187 22.40 -6.74 9.10
N ALA A 188 21.28 -6.79 9.85
CA ALA A 188 20.09 -7.54 9.47
C ALA A 188 19.49 -7.02 8.15
N GLY A 189 19.48 -5.70 7.95
CA GLY A 189 19.05 -5.06 6.70
C GLY A 189 19.91 -5.44 5.49
N HIS A 190 21.23 -5.58 5.66
CA HIS A 190 22.12 -6.11 4.60
C HIS A 190 21.75 -7.55 4.26
N ASP A 191 21.55 -8.40 5.24
CA ASP A 191 21.16 -9.81 5.03
C ASP A 191 19.82 -9.94 4.32
N LEU A 192 18.82 -9.15 4.76
CA LEU A 192 17.51 -9.05 4.13
C LEU A 192 17.62 -8.59 2.68
N TRP A 193 18.39 -7.54 2.40
CA TRP A 193 18.60 -7.04 1.04
C TRP A 193 19.27 -8.10 0.15
N GLN A 194 20.31 -8.79 0.64
CA GLN A 194 20.95 -9.85 -0.12
C GLN A 194 19.97 -10.99 -0.41
N GLN A 195 19.07 -11.31 0.53
CA GLN A 195 18.01 -12.28 0.29
C GLN A 195 17.06 -11.82 -0.84
N GLN A 196 16.71 -10.53 -0.93
CA GLN A 196 15.91 -9.99 -2.03
C GLN A 196 16.62 -10.20 -3.39
N VAL A 197 17.94 -9.96 -3.44
CA VAL A 197 18.75 -10.20 -4.65
C VAL A 197 18.73 -11.67 -5.05
N ARG A 198 18.94 -12.59 -4.10
CA ARG A 198 18.88 -14.04 -4.35
C ARG A 198 17.51 -14.50 -4.82
N LEU A 199 16.44 -14.00 -4.20
CA LEU A 199 15.06 -14.29 -4.62
C LEU A 199 14.78 -13.83 -6.05
N ARG A 200 15.23 -12.61 -6.40
CA ARG A 200 15.10 -12.08 -7.76
C ARG A 200 15.91 -12.89 -8.78
N TRP A 201 17.14 -13.27 -8.42
CA TRP A 201 18.02 -14.12 -9.24
C TRP A 201 17.37 -15.48 -9.55
N ARG A 202 16.86 -16.18 -8.53
CA ARG A 202 16.21 -17.49 -8.69
C ARG A 202 14.94 -17.41 -9.53
N SER A 203 14.21 -16.29 -9.45
CA SER A 203 13.01 -16.09 -10.25
C SER A 203 13.33 -15.73 -11.71
N ASP A 204 14.39 -14.95 -11.94
CA ASP A 204 14.73 -14.38 -13.25
C ASP A 204 16.18 -13.84 -13.24
N GLY A 205 17.14 -14.74 -13.46
CA GLY A 205 18.56 -14.37 -13.49
C GLY A 205 18.91 -13.39 -14.60
N ALA A 206 18.19 -13.44 -15.74
CA ALA A 206 18.42 -12.54 -16.86
C ALA A 206 18.05 -11.09 -16.52
N ALA A 207 16.85 -10.86 -15.97
CA ALA A 207 16.44 -9.51 -15.55
C ALA A 207 17.28 -9.00 -14.38
N THR A 208 17.64 -9.87 -13.43
CA THR A 208 18.59 -9.54 -12.37
C THR A 208 19.92 -9.06 -12.96
N GLY A 209 20.41 -9.75 -13.98
CA GLY A 209 21.64 -9.35 -14.64
C GLY A 209 21.57 -8.00 -15.33
N GLN A 210 20.43 -7.66 -15.95
CA GLN A 210 20.18 -6.33 -16.51
C GLN A 210 20.08 -5.25 -15.42
N LEU A 211 19.53 -5.59 -14.24
CA LEU A 211 19.53 -4.69 -13.10
C LEU A 211 20.96 -4.41 -12.62
N ILE A 212 21.81 -5.43 -12.49
CA ILE A 212 23.22 -5.29 -12.08
C ILE A 212 23.99 -4.42 -13.08
N LYS A 213 23.82 -4.66 -14.38
CA LYS A 213 24.41 -3.83 -15.45
C LYS A 213 24.06 -2.36 -15.30
N ARG A 214 22.78 -2.05 -15.07
CA ARG A 214 22.29 -0.68 -14.93
C ARG A 214 22.83 0.01 -13.67
N LEU A 215 22.91 -0.73 -12.56
CA LEU A 215 23.30 -0.16 -11.26
C LEU A 215 24.81 -0.14 -11.03
N ARG A 216 25.59 -0.90 -11.82
CA ARG A 216 27.06 -0.97 -11.80
C ARG A 216 27.70 -1.22 -10.43
N ASN A 217 26.98 -1.84 -9.49
CA ASN A 217 27.46 -2.09 -8.12
C ASN A 217 27.92 -3.55 -7.92
N VAL A 218 28.89 -3.97 -8.73
CA VAL A 218 29.36 -5.37 -8.83
C VAL A 218 29.75 -5.98 -7.48
N PRO A 219 30.49 -5.30 -6.57
CA PRO A 219 30.93 -5.94 -5.33
C PRO A 219 29.77 -6.41 -4.45
N ARG A 220 28.72 -5.59 -4.30
CA ARG A 220 27.56 -5.91 -3.45
C ARG A 220 26.72 -7.04 -4.02
N PHE A 221 26.50 -7.04 -5.34
CA PHE A 221 25.81 -8.12 -6.01
C PHE A 221 26.61 -9.42 -6.00
N ARG A 222 27.94 -9.35 -6.14
CA ARG A 222 28.81 -10.52 -6.03
C ARG A 222 28.71 -11.14 -4.63
N ALA A 223 28.80 -10.33 -3.58
CA ALA A 223 28.63 -10.81 -2.20
C ALA A 223 27.26 -11.49 -1.99
N ALA A 224 26.18 -10.90 -2.51
CA ALA A 224 24.84 -11.47 -2.39
C ALA A 224 24.67 -12.82 -3.12
N LEU A 225 25.33 -12.99 -4.26
CA LEU A 225 25.21 -14.16 -5.15
C LEU A 225 26.28 -15.24 -4.94
N ALA A 226 27.28 -15.01 -4.08
CA ALA A 226 28.37 -15.97 -3.83
C ALA A 226 27.86 -17.33 -3.32
N SER A 227 26.70 -17.35 -2.64
CA SER A 227 26.08 -18.60 -2.16
C SER A 227 25.12 -19.24 -3.18
N GLU A 228 24.87 -18.62 -4.33
CA GLU A 228 23.93 -19.12 -5.33
C GLU A 228 24.63 -19.98 -6.38
N PRO A 229 24.05 -21.15 -6.76
CA PRO A 229 24.60 -21.97 -7.83
C PRO A 229 24.78 -21.18 -9.14
N GLY A 230 26.01 -21.12 -9.63
CA GLY A 230 26.36 -20.40 -10.86
C GLY A 230 26.43 -18.87 -10.73
N GLY A 231 26.19 -18.30 -9.54
CA GLY A 231 26.25 -16.85 -9.30
C GLY A 231 27.62 -16.25 -9.62
N ASP A 232 28.70 -16.86 -9.10
CA ASP A 232 30.08 -16.39 -9.33
C ASP A 232 30.49 -16.45 -10.80
N ALA A 233 30.27 -17.61 -11.45
CA ALA A 233 30.60 -17.79 -12.86
C ALA A 233 29.85 -16.79 -13.75
N TRP A 234 28.59 -16.50 -13.44
CA TRP A 234 27.82 -15.50 -14.16
C TRP A 234 28.33 -14.07 -13.90
N MET A 235 28.68 -13.74 -12.66
CA MET A 235 29.26 -12.43 -12.32
C MET A 235 30.60 -12.20 -13.03
N ASP A 236 31.42 -13.23 -13.16
CA ASP A 236 32.68 -13.17 -13.91
C ASP A 236 32.44 -12.95 -15.41
N ALA A 237 31.50 -13.69 -15.99
CA ALA A 237 31.09 -13.50 -17.38
C ALA A 237 30.51 -12.10 -17.62
N LEU A 238 29.72 -11.57 -16.68
CA LEU A 238 29.15 -10.22 -16.74
C LEU A 238 30.25 -9.16 -16.81
N VAL A 239 31.20 -9.21 -15.86
CA VAL A 239 32.29 -8.23 -15.74
C VAL A 239 33.22 -8.32 -16.97
N ALA A 240 33.43 -9.50 -17.52
CA ALA A 240 34.20 -9.70 -18.75
C ALA A 240 33.49 -9.15 -20.01
N SER A 241 32.16 -9.03 -19.99
CA SER A 241 31.39 -8.65 -21.18
C SER A 241 31.70 -7.22 -21.66
N PRO A 242 31.82 -6.97 -22.98
CA PRO A 242 32.03 -5.63 -23.52
C PRO A 242 30.95 -4.64 -23.12
N ALA A 243 29.69 -5.10 -23.02
CA ALA A 243 28.54 -4.30 -22.63
C ALA A 243 28.65 -3.73 -21.21
N PHE A 244 29.42 -4.37 -20.32
CA PHE A 244 29.65 -3.85 -18.96
C PHE A 244 30.78 -2.81 -18.91
N ARG A 245 31.71 -2.83 -19.88
CA ARG A 245 32.87 -1.93 -19.93
C ARG A 245 32.60 -0.59 -20.61
N GLN A 246 31.55 -0.49 -21.42
CA GLN A 246 31.19 0.77 -22.07
C GLN A 246 30.46 1.68 -21.07
N PRO A 247 30.92 2.95 -20.91
CA PRO A 247 30.37 3.90 -19.96
C PRO A 247 28.92 4.27 -20.27
#